data_AF-A0A8I1S4U9-F1
#
_entry.id   AF-A0A8I1S4U9-F1
#
_cell.length_a   1.000
_cell.length_b   1.000
_cell.length_c   1.000
_cell.angle_alpha   90.00
_cell.angle_beta   90.00
_cell.angle_gamma   90.00
#
_symmetry.space_group_name_H-M   'P 1'
#
loop_
_entity.id
_entity.type
_entity.pdbx_description
1 polymer ?
#
loop_
_entity_poly.entity_id
_entity_poly.type
_entity_poly.pdbx_seq_one_letter_code
_entity_poly.pdbx_strand_id
1 'polypeptide(L)'
;MSQTSAALIAAFADNDLYERIVALAATVGVTPDQVAQARWQMVIAAANDSGTDTIASVYDYAMETRAQAVAALPPAPGINPGAVTDAHILHALGAVFPPTP
;
A
#
# COMPACT_ATOMS: atom_id res chain seq x y z
N MET A 1 -9.14 -13.23 10.35
CA MET A 1 -8.79 -13.79 9.02
C MET A 1 -7.72 -14.87 9.22
N SER A 2 -7.72 -15.95 8.43
CA SER A 2 -6.70 -17.00 8.58
C SER A 2 -5.37 -16.52 7.99
N GLN A 3 -4.29 -16.56 8.77
CA GLN A 3 -2.97 -16.08 8.37
C GLN A 3 -2.40 -17.00 7.26
N THR A 4 -2.06 -16.42 6.10
CA THR A 4 -1.49 -17.16 4.96
C THR A 4 0.04 -17.05 4.94
N SER A 5 0.72 -18.03 4.34
CA SER A 5 2.17 -17.96 4.13
C SER A 5 2.58 -16.77 3.25
N ALA A 6 1.73 -16.37 2.30
CA ALA A 6 1.95 -15.18 1.47
C ALA A 6 1.93 -13.89 2.31
N ALA A 7 0.95 -13.73 3.21
CA ALA A 7 0.87 -12.59 4.13
C ALA A 7 2.10 -12.50 5.05
N LEU A 8 2.56 -13.64 5.57
CA LEU A 8 3.76 -13.74 6.39
C LEU A 8 5.02 -13.29 5.64
N ILE A 9 5.21 -13.78 4.41
CA ILE A 9 6.36 -13.41 3.57
C ILE A 9 6.29 -11.93 3.19
N ALA A 10 5.10 -11.41 2.84
CA ALA A 10 4.93 -10.02 2.44
C ALA A 10 5.22 -9.06 3.61
N ALA A 11 4.67 -9.32 4.79
CA ALA A 11 4.95 -8.52 5.98
C ALA A 11 6.42 -8.65 6.43
N PHE A 12 7.04 -9.83 6.28
CA PHE A 12 8.47 -10.00 6.53
C PHE A 12 9.33 -9.24 5.51
N ALA A 13 8.93 -9.17 4.24
CA ALA A 13 9.71 -8.52 3.19
C ALA A 13 9.56 -6.99 3.17
N ASP A 14 8.58 -6.44 3.87
CA ASP A 14 8.36 -5.00 3.95
C ASP A 14 9.44 -4.32 4.80
N ASN A 15 10.26 -3.50 4.15
CA ASN A 15 11.37 -2.79 4.79
C ASN A 15 10.89 -1.58 5.61
N ASP A 16 9.86 -0.86 5.15
CA ASP A 16 9.32 0.30 5.87
C ASP A 16 8.69 -0.15 7.19
N LEU A 17 7.97 -1.28 7.19
CA LEU A 17 7.44 -1.92 8.37
C LEU A 17 8.56 -2.31 9.34
N TYR A 18 9.63 -2.93 8.82
CA TYR A 18 10.79 -3.32 9.64
C TYR A 18 11.51 -2.12 10.27
N GLU A 19 11.77 -1.06 9.51
CA GLU A 19 12.39 0.17 10.01
C GLU A 19 11.56 0.82 11.12
N ARG A 20 10.24 0.86 10.95
CA ARG A 20 9.32 1.35 11.99
C ARG A 20 9.35 0.49 13.25
N ILE A 21 9.42 -0.83 13.11
CA ILE A 21 9.57 -1.75 14.24
C ILE A 21 10.89 -1.46 14.98
N VAL A 22 12.01 -1.34 14.26
CA VAL A 22 13.32 -1.03 14.85
C VAL A 22 13.30 0.31 15.59
N ALA A 23 12.71 1.35 14.98
CA ALA A 23 12.60 2.67 15.59
C ALA A 23 11.79 2.65 16.90
N LEU A 24 10.68 1.91 16.93
CA LEU A 24 9.86 1.76 18.14
C LEU A 24 10.54 0.87 19.20
N ALA A 25 11.19 -0.21 18.79
CA ALA A 25 11.94 -1.10 19.67
C ALA A 25 13.06 -0.36 20.41
N ALA A 26 13.72 0.60 19.75
CA ALA A 26 14.73 1.45 20.37
C ALA A 26 14.18 2.28 21.55
N THR A 27 12.90 2.67 21.52
CA THR A 27 12.25 3.45 22.60
C THR A 27 12.10 2.66 23.91
N VAL A 28 12.16 1.32 23.82
CA VAL A 28 12.07 0.40 24.97
C VAL A 28 13.39 -0.34 25.21
N GLY A 29 14.50 0.15 24.65
CA GLY A 29 15.84 -0.39 24.90
C GLY A 29 16.17 -1.68 24.14
N VAL A 30 15.39 -2.04 23.12
CA VAL A 30 15.68 -3.19 22.25
C VAL A 30 16.52 -2.73 21.07
N THR A 31 17.60 -3.47 20.79
CA THR A 31 18.56 -3.15 19.72
C THR A 31 18.09 -3.66 18.36
N PRO A 32 18.56 -3.06 17.24
CA PRO A 32 18.25 -3.55 15.89
C PRO A 32 18.60 -5.03 15.68
N ASP A 33 19.70 -5.51 16.25
CA ASP A 33 20.10 -6.93 16.15
C ASP A 33 19.12 -7.87 16.84
N GLN A 34 18.59 -7.47 18.01
CA GLN A 34 17.55 -8.24 18.69
C GLN A 34 16.25 -8.28 17.87
N VAL A 35 15.88 -7.16 17.24
CA VAL A 35 14.73 -7.11 16.32
C VAL A 35 14.96 -8.01 15.11
N ALA A 36 16.17 -7.99 14.52
CA ALA A 36 16.51 -8.84 13.38
C ALA A 36 16.39 -10.33 13.72
N GLN A 37 16.88 -10.75 14.90
CA GLN A 37 16.77 -12.13 15.39
C GLN A 37 15.32 -12.55 15.66
N ALA A 38 14.48 -11.61 16.12
CA ALA A 38 13.08 -11.87 16.44
C ALA A 38 12.09 -11.60 15.29
N ARG A 39 12.56 -11.19 14.09
CA ARG A 39 11.71 -10.63 13.03
C ARG A 39 10.53 -11.51 12.66
N TRP A 40 10.75 -12.82 12.48
CA TRP A 40 9.67 -13.77 12.20
C TRP A 40 8.66 -13.88 13.35
N GLN A 41 9.14 -13.86 14.59
CA GLN A 41 8.26 -13.88 15.77
C GLN A 41 7.42 -12.61 15.89
N MET A 42 7.94 -11.46 15.46
CA MET A 42 7.19 -10.20 15.46
C MET A 42 6.06 -10.20 14.43
N VAL A 43 6.30 -10.74 13.22
CA VAL A 43 5.28 -10.79 12.17
C VAL A 43 4.08 -11.69 12.57
N ILE A 44 4.33 -12.75 13.35
CA ILE A 44 3.28 -13.63 13.90
C ILE A 44 2.71 -13.14 15.23
N ALA A 45 3.33 -12.14 15.87
CA ALA A 45 2.88 -11.66 17.16
C ALA A 45 1.49 -11.01 17.05
N ALA A 46 0.73 -11.12 18.13
CA ALA A 46 -0.54 -10.44 18.27
C ALA A 46 -0.32 -8.92 18.12
N ALA A 47 -1.13 -8.30 17.27
CA ALA A 47 -1.13 -6.86 17.03
C ALA A 47 -2.04 -6.10 18.03
N ASN A 48 -2.83 -6.82 18.81
CA ASN A 48 -3.77 -6.25 19.79
C ASN A 48 -3.95 -7.18 21.01
N ASP A 49 -4.51 -6.61 22.07
CA ASP A 49 -4.75 -7.31 23.34
C ASP A 49 -5.76 -8.45 23.22
N SER A 50 -6.61 -8.44 22.19
CA SER A 50 -7.53 -9.54 21.92
C SER A 50 -6.84 -10.79 21.34
N GLY A 51 -5.60 -10.66 20.86
CA GLY A 51 -4.83 -11.77 20.26
C GLY A 51 -5.44 -12.32 18.97
N THR A 52 -6.49 -11.69 18.46
CA THR A 52 -7.24 -12.14 17.28
C THR A 52 -6.57 -11.75 15.98
N ASP A 53 -5.78 -10.67 16.00
CA ASP A 53 -5.07 -10.16 14.84
C ASP A 53 -3.57 -10.20 15.10
N THR A 54 -2.82 -10.53 14.06
CA THR A 54 -1.37 -10.53 14.03
C THR A 54 -0.89 -9.39 13.14
N ILE A 55 0.39 -9.00 13.26
CA ILE A 55 0.96 -7.99 12.35
C ILE A 55 0.78 -8.40 10.88
N ALA A 56 1.01 -9.68 10.55
CA ALA A 56 0.81 -10.17 9.19
C ALA A 56 -0.66 -10.13 8.73
N SER A 57 -1.63 -10.47 9.58
CA SER A 57 -3.04 -10.43 9.17
C SER A 57 -3.56 -9.00 8.99
N VAL A 58 -3.08 -8.06 9.80
CA VAL A 58 -3.38 -6.62 9.63
C VAL A 58 -2.76 -6.09 8.34
N TYR A 59 -1.52 -6.50 8.05
CA TYR A 59 -0.83 -6.11 6.82
C TYR A 59 -1.55 -6.65 5.58
N ASP A 60 -1.97 -7.92 5.59
CA ASP A 60 -2.71 -8.55 4.50
C ASP A 60 -4.03 -7.82 4.22
N TYR A 61 -4.78 -7.52 5.29
CA TYR A 61 -6.01 -6.73 5.18
C TYR A 61 -5.77 -5.34 4.58
N ALA A 62 -4.69 -4.66 4.98
CA ALA A 62 -4.33 -3.35 4.42
C ALA A 62 -3.96 -3.44 2.93
N MET A 63 -3.25 -4.49 2.52
CA MET A 63 -2.94 -4.74 1.10
C MET A 63 -4.21 -5.00 0.28
N GLU A 64 -5.11 -5.84 0.78
CA GLU A 64 -6.38 -6.13 0.10
C GLU A 64 -7.24 -4.86 -0.03
N THR A 65 -7.33 -4.06 1.03
CA THR A 65 -8.05 -2.78 1.05
C THR A 65 -7.47 -1.80 0.02
N ARG A 66 -6.14 -1.72 -0.07
CA ARG A 66 -5.46 -0.89 -1.09
C ARG A 66 -5.76 -1.38 -2.49
N ALA A 67 -5.73 -2.68 -2.75
CA ALA A 67 -6.02 -3.26 -4.05
C ALA A 67 -7.46 -2.94 -4.49
N GLN A 68 -8.43 -3.07 -3.58
CA GLN A 68 -9.83 -2.71 -3.82
C GLN A 68 -9.99 -1.20 -4.12
N ALA A 69 -9.31 -0.33 -3.36
CA ALA A 69 -9.35 1.11 -3.59
C ALA A 69 -8.76 1.51 -4.95
N VAL A 70 -7.66 0.88 -5.38
CA VAL A 70 -7.07 1.11 -6.71
C VAL A 70 -8.01 0.64 -7.81
N ALA A 71 -8.65 -0.52 -7.65
CA ALA A 71 -9.62 -1.01 -8.62
C ALA A 71 -10.88 -0.13 -8.72
N ALA A 72 -11.23 0.56 -7.63
CA ALA A 72 -12.36 1.50 -7.59
C ALA A 72 -12.02 2.89 -8.18
N LEU A 73 -10.75 3.19 -8.47
CA LEU A 73 -10.39 4.45 -9.11
C LEU A 73 -11.03 4.51 -10.51
N PRO A 74 -11.66 5.64 -10.88
CA PRO A 74 -12.12 5.81 -12.25
C PRO A 74 -10.92 5.67 -13.22
N PRO A 75 -11.17 5.21 -14.46
CA PRO A 75 -10.12 5.05 -15.46
C PRO A 75 -9.32 6.34 -15.61
N ALA A 76 -8.04 6.20 -15.96
CA ALA A 76 -7.17 7.33 -16.19
C ALA A 76 -7.83 8.37 -17.13
N PRO A 77 -7.60 9.68 -16.91
CA PRO A 77 -8.05 10.71 -17.84
C PRO A 77 -7.67 10.34 -19.28
N GLY A 78 -8.65 10.35 -20.19
CA GLY A 78 -8.50 9.85 -21.57
C GLY A 78 -9.18 8.50 -21.86
N ILE A 79 -9.40 7.66 -20.84
CA ILE A 79 -10.16 6.38 -20.98
C ILE A 79 -11.59 6.51 -20.44
N ASN A 80 -11.82 7.42 -19.48
CA ASN A 80 -13.14 7.69 -18.92
C ASN A 80 -13.95 8.64 -19.84
N PRO A 81 -15.14 8.27 -20.34
CA PRO A 81 -15.96 9.12 -21.20
C PRO A 81 -16.49 10.40 -20.51
N GLY A 82 -16.39 10.51 -19.18
CA GLY A 82 -16.67 11.74 -18.42
C GLY A 82 -15.44 12.61 -18.14
N ALA A 83 -14.23 12.17 -18.47
CA ALA A 83 -12.99 12.93 -18.34
C ALA A 83 -12.58 13.57 -19.67
N VAL A 84 -11.53 14.38 -19.70
CA VAL A 84 -10.98 14.97 -20.94
C VAL A 84 -10.76 13.86 -21.98
N THR A 85 -11.48 13.92 -23.10
CA THR A 85 -11.42 12.98 -24.21
C THR A 85 -10.55 13.53 -25.33
N ASP A 86 -10.16 12.70 -26.29
CA ASP A 86 -9.45 13.13 -27.50
C ASP A 86 -10.22 14.21 -28.27
N ALA A 87 -11.56 14.19 -28.24
CA ALA A 87 -12.39 15.23 -28.84
C ALA A 87 -12.24 16.58 -28.11
N HIS A 88 -12.16 16.57 -26.77
CA HIS A 88 -11.89 17.78 -26.00
C HIS A 88 -10.48 18.32 -26.28
N ILE A 89 -9.49 17.44 -26.43
CA ILE A 89 -8.11 17.81 -26.78
C ILE A 89 -8.04 18.41 -28.18
N LEU A 90 -8.66 17.77 -29.18
CA LEU A 90 -8.73 18.28 -30.56
C LEU A 90 -9.42 19.64 -30.64
N HIS A 91 -10.51 19.82 -29.88
CA HIS A 91 -11.20 21.11 -29.81
C HIS A 91 -10.29 22.21 -29.21
N ALA A 92 -9.61 21.92 -28.10
CA ALA A 92 -8.68 22.86 -27.49
C ALA A 92 -7.51 23.21 -28.42
N LEU A 93 -6.97 22.22 -29.15
CA LEU A 93 -5.90 22.45 -30.13
C LEU A 93 -6.36 23.37 -31.28
N GLY A 94 -7.57 23.17 -31.81
CA GLY A 94 -8.13 24.04 -32.85
C GLY A 94 -8.38 25.49 -32.38
N ALA A 95 -8.64 25.68 -31.08
CA ALA A 95 -8.80 27.01 -30.49
C ALA A 95 -7.45 27.72 -30.27
N VAL A 96 -6.38 26.98 -29.92
CA VAL A 96 -5.04 27.54 -29.67
C VAL A 96 -4.24 27.72 -30.96
N PHE A 97 -4.41 26.84 -31.93
CA PHE A 97 -3.75 26.86 -33.24
C PHE A 97 -4.79 26.99 -34.36
N PRO A 98 -5.51 28.11 -34.45
CA PRO A 98 -6.45 28.31 -35.54
C PRO A 98 -5.68 28.25 -36.87
N PRO A 99 -6.22 27.59 -37.91
CA PRO A 99 -5.58 27.61 -39.21
C PRO A 99 -5.42 29.06 -39.66
N THR A 100 -4.21 29.44 -40.06
CA THR A 100 -3.95 30.74 -40.67
C THR A 100 -4.82 30.87 -41.93
N PRO A 101 -5.44 32.05 -42.15
CA PRO A 101 -6.33 32.29 -43.28
C PRO A 101 -5.67 32.10 -44.63
#